data_AF-A0AAU8RRD1-F1
#
_entry.id   AF-A0AAU8RRD1-F1
#
_cell.length_a   1.000
_cell.length_b   1.000
_cell.length_c   1.000
_cell.angle_alpha   90.00
_cell.angle_beta   90.00
_cell.angle_gamma   90.00
#
_symmetry.space_group_name_H-M   'P 1'
#
loop_
_entity.id
_entity.type
_entity.pdbx_description
1 polymer ?
#
loop_
_entity_poly.entity_id
_entity_poly.type
_entity_poly.pdbx_seq_one_letter_code
_entity_poly.pdbx_strand_id
1 'polypeptide(L)'
;MSLLDTRHKKKSFTLTTVLLSLLLLVLFYVGLTYLDPPEENGISVNFGTTDYGSGTVQPKEKIQSEPLDTPVVPPSQQEKVEEVVPEDAASSEQPTEKVVTQDSEESLVIKQQKEAKRKADAAEKAAKAEADRVAREKQEAKEKAQKEQDAKKRKLDEMMGGLNKSDGSASGGEGNDNKSGDKGNPNGNPYATSYYGSPGSGSGGGGYGLNGRSLAGSSSVKQDCNEEGRVVVKIIVDRNGRVISATPGVKGTTNTNPCLMKPAELTAKAHTWKPDPNAPNQQVGFVVVNFKLSD
;
A
#
# COMPACT_ATOMS: atom_id res chain seq x y z
N MET A 1 -41.51 36.21 -1.19
CA MET A 1 -41.94 35.82 -2.55
C MET A 1 -42.56 34.43 -2.46
N SER A 2 -43.83 34.29 -2.82
CA SER A 2 -44.50 32.99 -2.80
C SER A 2 -44.02 32.16 -3.99
N LEU A 3 -43.42 31.00 -3.72
CA LEU A 3 -42.71 30.21 -4.74
C LEU A 3 -43.64 29.30 -5.56
N LEU A 4 -44.94 29.22 -5.23
CA LEU A 4 -45.88 28.27 -5.84
C LEU A 4 -47.30 28.86 -5.96
N ASP A 5 -47.46 29.95 -6.71
CA ASP A 5 -48.72 30.71 -6.74
C ASP A 5 -49.87 30.06 -7.54
N THR A 6 -49.56 29.27 -8.56
CA THR A 6 -50.59 28.67 -9.43
C THR A 6 -50.82 27.19 -9.08
N ARG A 7 -52.05 26.70 -9.28
CA ARG A 7 -52.38 25.28 -9.03
C ARG A 7 -51.49 24.33 -9.84
N HIS A 8 -51.11 24.72 -11.06
CA HIS A 8 -50.22 23.94 -11.91
C HIS A 8 -48.78 23.89 -11.37
N LYS A 9 -48.26 25.00 -10.83
CA LYS A 9 -46.94 25.03 -10.17
C LYS A 9 -46.91 24.11 -8.94
N LYS A 10 -47.96 24.11 -8.12
CA LYS A 10 -48.08 23.20 -6.96
C LYS A 10 -48.11 21.73 -7.40
N LYS A 11 -48.96 21.39 -8.39
CA LYS A 11 -49.07 20.02 -8.91
C LYS A 11 -47.78 19.52 -9.57
N SER A 12 -47.12 20.39 -10.34
CA SER A 12 -45.84 20.08 -10.97
C SER A 12 -44.75 19.86 -9.93
N PHE A 13 -44.64 20.76 -8.93
CA PHE A 13 -43.66 20.64 -7.85
C PHE A 13 -43.85 19.35 -7.04
N THR A 14 -45.10 19.01 -6.68
CA THR A 14 -45.41 17.76 -5.96
C THR A 14 -45.10 16.52 -6.81
N LEU A 15 -45.41 16.54 -8.11
CA LEU A 15 -45.11 15.43 -9.01
C LEU A 15 -43.59 15.23 -9.12
N THR A 16 -42.82 16.30 -9.30
CA THR A 16 -41.36 16.23 -9.39
C THR A 16 -40.71 15.77 -8.09
N THR A 17 -41.18 16.22 -6.93
CA THR A 17 -40.62 15.77 -5.65
C THR A 17 -40.92 14.30 -5.39
N VAL A 18 -42.12 13.82 -5.70
CA VAL A 18 -42.47 12.40 -5.58
C VAL A 18 -41.60 11.56 -6.51
N LEU A 19 -41.45 11.97 -7.77
CA LEU A 19 -40.66 11.24 -8.76
C LEU A 19 -39.17 11.20 -8.39
N LEU A 20 -38.60 12.32 -7.93
CA LEU A 20 -37.21 12.39 -7.50
C LEU A 20 -36.96 11.56 -6.23
N SER A 21 -37.92 11.58 -5.28
CA SER A 21 -37.84 10.77 -4.06
C SER A 21 -37.88 9.28 -4.36
N LEU A 22 -38.75 8.87 -5.30
CA LEU A 22 -38.86 7.48 -5.74
C LEU A 22 -37.60 7.04 -6.49
N LEU A 23 -37.03 7.91 -7.33
CA LEU A 23 -35.76 7.67 -8.01
C LEU A 23 -34.60 7.53 -7.01
N LEU A 24 -34.53 8.38 -5.98
CA LEU A 24 -33.54 8.25 -4.91
C LEU A 24 -33.70 6.94 -4.12
N LEU A 25 -34.94 6.52 -3.85
CA LEU A 25 -35.24 5.27 -3.17
C LEU A 25 -34.76 4.06 -3.99
N VAL A 26 -34.99 4.08 -5.31
CA VAL A 26 -34.49 3.06 -6.24
C VAL A 26 -32.95 3.06 -6.29
N LEU A 27 -32.31 4.23 -6.35
CA LEU A 27 -30.85 4.33 -6.33
C LEU A 27 -30.25 3.81 -5.01
N PHE A 28 -30.91 4.02 -3.87
CA PHE A 28 -30.46 3.51 -2.58
C PHE A 28 -30.58 1.99 -2.49
N TYR A 29 -31.61 1.40 -3.11
CA TYR A 29 -31.85 -0.04 -3.10
C TYR A 29 -31.03 -0.80 -4.17
N VAL A 30 -30.66 -0.14 -5.27
CA VAL A 30 -29.97 -0.79 -6.41
C VAL A 30 -28.49 -0.39 -6.55
N GLY A 31 -28.10 0.83 -6.16
CA GLY A 31 -26.86 1.46 -6.65
C GLY A 31 -25.83 1.92 -5.62
N LEU A 32 -26.09 1.81 -4.32
CA LEU A 32 -25.12 2.20 -3.27
C LEU A 32 -24.40 1.01 -2.65
N THR A 33 -24.16 -0.04 -3.41
CA THR A 33 -23.25 -1.11 -2.98
C THR A 33 -21.83 -0.56 -3.00
N TYR A 34 -21.21 -0.49 -1.82
CA TYR A 34 -19.78 -0.22 -1.70
C TYR A 34 -19.05 -1.37 -2.40
N LEU A 35 -18.38 -1.09 -3.52
CA LEU A 35 -17.45 -2.04 -4.09
C LEU A 35 -16.28 -2.11 -3.13
N ASP A 36 -16.21 -3.19 -2.36
CA ASP A 36 -14.99 -3.54 -1.65
C ASP A 36 -13.90 -3.62 -2.73
N PRO A 37 -12.86 -2.78 -2.66
CA PRO A 37 -11.84 -2.77 -3.69
C PRO A 37 -11.29 -4.19 -3.81
N PRO A 38 -11.13 -4.70 -5.06
CA PRO A 38 -10.62 -6.05 -5.26
C PRO A 38 -9.32 -6.21 -4.50
N GLU A 39 -9.09 -7.39 -3.90
CA GLU A 39 -7.85 -7.65 -3.18
C GLU A 39 -6.66 -7.33 -4.10
N GLU A 40 -5.85 -6.34 -3.71
CA GLU A 40 -4.63 -6.00 -4.42
C GLU A 40 -3.69 -7.20 -4.31
N ASN A 41 -3.63 -8.00 -5.38
CA ASN A 41 -2.66 -9.07 -5.53
C ASN A 41 -1.31 -8.44 -5.86
N GLY A 42 -0.69 -7.81 -4.87
CA GLY A 42 0.71 -7.41 -4.94
C GLY A 42 1.59 -8.65 -4.98
N ILE A 43 2.63 -8.66 -5.82
CA ILE A 43 3.71 -9.64 -5.68
C ILE A 43 4.58 -9.12 -4.53
N SER A 44 4.54 -9.79 -3.38
CA SER A 44 5.48 -9.51 -2.29
C SER A 44 6.87 -9.93 -2.73
N VAL A 45 7.81 -8.99 -2.63
CA VAL A 45 9.22 -9.22 -2.94
C VAL A 45 9.97 -9.04 -1.64
N ASN A 46 10.46 -10.14 -1.07
CA ASN A 46 11.30 -10.08 0.12
C ASN A 46 12.74 -9.77 -0.32
N PHE A 47 13.23 -8.57 0.00
CA PHE A 47 14.60 -8.11 -0.29
C PHE A 47 15.65 -8.66 0.68
N GLY A 48 15.25 -9.56 1.57
CA GLY A 48 16.06 -10.09 2.64
C GLY A 48 16.18 -9.07 3.77
N THR A 49 15.29 -9.18 4.76
CA THR A 49 15.21 -8.27 5.90
C THR A 49 16.00 -8.75 7.12
N THR A 50 16.63 -9.92 7.04
CA THR A 50 17.43 -10.49 8.11
C THR A 50 18.93 -10.31 7.81
N ASP A 51 19.72 -10.08 8.85
CA ASP A 51 21.19 -9.98 8.74
C ASP A 51 21.86 -11.33 8.40
N TYR A 52 21.11 -12.42 8.51
CA TYR A 52 21.54 -13.80 8.33
C TYR A 52 20.59 -14.57 7.41
N GLY A 53 21.12 -15.53 6.66
CA GLY A 53 20.36 -16.35 5.73
C GLY A 53 21.21 -17.41 5.02
N SER A 54 20.58 -18.52 4.63
CA SER A 54 21.29 -19.70 4.11
C SER A 54 20.55 -20.39 2.97
N GLY A 55 21.19 -20.47 1.80
CA GLY A 55 20.69 -21.18 0.62
C GLY A 55 20.76 -20.35 -0.66
N THR A 56 20.34 -20.94 -1.78
CA THR A 56 20.53 -20.35 -3.13
C THR A 56 19.22 -20.00 -3.84
N VAL A 57 18.07 -20.26 -3.21
CA VAL A 57 16.73 -20.04 -3.81
C VAL A 57 15.75 -19.67 -2.70
N GLN A 58 15.00 -18.60 -2.91
CA GLN A 58 13.94 -18.18 -1.99
C GLN A 58 12.83 -19.25 -1.88
N PRO A 59 12.58 -19.79 -0.68
CA PRO A 59 11.47 -20.72 -0.45
C PRO A 59 10.13 -20.04 -0.77
N LYS A 60 9.23 -20.79 -1.43
CA LYS A 60 7.87 -20.33 -1.72
C LYS A 60 6.92 -20.46 -0.51
N GLU A 61 7.40 -21.07 0.57
CA GLU A 61 6.68 -21.30 1.81
C GLU A 61 7.38 -20.57 2.96
N LYS A 62 6.64 -20.27 4.03
CA LYS A 62 7.15 -19.54 5.19
C LYS A 62 8.40 -20.23 5.76
N ILE A 63 9.44 -19.45 6.06
CA ILE A 63 10.69 -19.92 6.67
C ILE A 63 10.56 -19.87 8.18
N GLN A 64 11.12 -20.80 8.96
CA GLN A 64 11.16 -20.65 10.41
C GLN A 64 12.17 -19.55 10.83
N SER A 65 11.69 -18.42 11.36
CA SER A 65 12.56 -17.37 11.91
C SER A 65 12.93 -17.70 13.37
N GLU A 66 14.22 -17.82 13.68
CA GLU A 66 14.70 -17.92 15.07
C GLU A 66 14.32 -16.62 15.82
N PRO A 67 13.68 -16.70 17.00
CA PRO A 67 13.23 -15.50 17.70
C PRO A 67 14.43 -14.65 18.12
N LEU A 68 14.48 -13.40 17.65
CA LEU A 68 15.31 -12.39 18.30
C LEU A 68 14.73 -12.12 19.69
N ASP A 69 15.42 -12.58 20.73
CA ASP A 69 15.27 -12.10 22.11
C ASP A 69 15.73 -10.64 22.19
N THR A 70 14.99 -9.73 21.58
CA THR A 70 15.14 -8.31 21.86
C THR A 70 14.19 -8.01 23.02
N PRO A 71 14.69 -7.63 24.21
CA PRO A 71 13.80 -7.28 25.31
C PRO A 71 12.90 -6.13 24.88
N VAL A 72 11.59 -6.32 25.08
CA VAL A 72 10.58 -5.29 24.89
C VAL A 72 10.91 -4.16 25.87
N VAL A 73 11.54 -3.09 25.37
CA VAL A 73 11.66 -1.85 26.15
C VAL A 73 10.23 -1.32 26.29
N PRO A 74 9.68 -1.22 27.51
CA PRO A 74 8.35 -0.67 27.70
C PRO A 74 8.30 0.76 27.15
N PRO A 75 7.20 1.18 26.51
CA PRO A 75 7.09 2.53 25.99
C PRO A 75 7.23 3.54 27.14
N SER A 76 8.25 4.40 27.01
CA SER A 76 8.43 5.59 27.83
C SER A 76 7.11 6.34 27.94
N GLN A 77 6.60 6.49 29.15
CA GLN A 77 5.44 7.32 29.46
C GLN A 77 5.73 8.74 28.97
N GLN A 78 5.00 9.19 27.96
CA GLN A 78 4.99 10.60 27.61
C GLN A 78 4.18 11.34 28.68
N GLU A 79 4.92 12.17 29.39
CA GLU A 79 4.55 13.20 30.35
C GLU A 79 3.31 13.99 29.85
N LYS A 80 2.17 13.78 30.49
CA LYS A 80 0.98 14.60 30.30
C LYS A 80 1.12 15.81 31.22
N VAL A 81 1.42 16.96 30.62
CA VAL A 81 1.48 18.25 31.29
C VAL A 81 0.15 18.53 31.99
N GLU A 82 0.26 18.75 33.29
CA GLU A 82 -0.79 19.07 34.25
C GLU A 82 -1.05 20.58 34.17
N GLU A 83 -2.23 20.98 33.67
CA GLU A 83 -2.63 22.39 33.65
C GLU A 83 -3.40 22.72 34.93
N VAL A 84 -2.88 23.73 35.59
CA VAL A 84 -3.06 24.11 36.99
C VAL A 84 -4.39 24.85 37.16
N VAL A 85 -5.19 24.44 38.13
CA VAL A 85 -6.29 25.23 38.70
C VAL A 85 -5.69 26.35 39.56
N PRO A 86 -6.23 27.57 39.51
CA PRO A 86 -6.16 28.47 40.65
C PRO A 86 -7.56 28.78 41.19
N GLU A 87 -7.78 28.37 42.42
CA GLU A 87 -8.75 28.91 43.37
C GLU A 87 -8.05 30.07 44.09
N ASP A 88 -8.64 31.28 44.13
CA ASP A 88 -9.02 31.91 45.41
C ASP A 88 -9.71 33.29 45.30
N ALA A 89 -10.64 33.47 46.23
CA ALA A 89 -11.07 34.67 46.97
C ALA A 89 -11.40 36.02 46.27
N ALA A 90 -12.65 36.47 46.44
CA ALA A 90 -12.93 37.80 47.02
C ALA A 90 -14.39 37.93 47.52
N SER A 91 -14.48 38.36 48.78
CA SER A 91 -15.66 38.70 49.59
C SER A 91 -16.21 40.10 49.25
N SER A 92 -17.53 40.32 49.35
CA SER A 92 -18.10 41.46 50.12
C SER A 92 -19.62 41.36 50.31
N GLU A 93 -20.04 41.62 51.55
CA GLU A 93 -21.41 41.77 52.08
C GLU A 93 -22.15 43.02 51.56
N GLN A 94 -23.50 43.01 51.53
CA GLN A 94 -24.39 43.76 52.46
C GLN A 94 -25.88 43.86 52.01
N PRO A 95 -26.84 44.15 52.93
CA PRO A 95 -28.26 43.74 52.89
C PRO A 95 -29.27 44.91 52.81
N THR A 96 -30.56 44.61 52.53
CA THR A 96 -31.81 45.36 52.90
C THR A 96 -33.01 44.63 52.26
N GLU A 97 -34.25 44.53 52.73
CA GLU A 97 -35.01 44.85 53.93
C GLU A 97 -36.41 44.18 53.72
N LYS A 98 -37.12 43.85 54.80
CA LYS A 98 -38.43 43.17 54.81
C LYS A 98 -39.55 44.04 54.23
N VAL A 99 -40.52 43.46 53.51
CA VAL A 99 -41.95 43.76 53.69
C VAL A 99 -42.81 42.53 53.42
N VAL A 100 -43.73 42.26 54.36
CA VAL A 100 -44.78 41.24 54.34
C VAL A 100 -46.05 41.82 53.74
N THR A 101 -46.72 41.10 52.83
CA THR A 101 -48.19 41.08 52.72
C THR A 101 -48.70 39.74 52.17
N GLN A 102 -49.61 39.11 52.92
CA GLN A 102 -50.64 38.11 52.56
C GLN A 102 -51.34 38.41 51.21
N ASP A 103 -51.97 37.51 50.44
CA ASP A 103 -52.67 36.24 50.72
C ASP A 103 -52.98 35.52 49.36
N SER A 104 -53.11 34.18 49.38
CA SER A 104 -53.93 33.37 48.44
C SER A 104 -53.48 33.04 46.97
N GLU A 105 -52.25 32.60 46.71
CA GLU A 105 -51.88 31.96 45.39
C GLU A 105 -50.94 30.72 45.49
N GLU A 106 -50.65 30.20 46.69
CA GLU A 106 -49.57 29.20 46.88
C GLU A 106 -49.87 27.77 46.37
N SER A 107 -51.10 27.41 45.99
CA SER A 107 -51.42 26.03 45.60
C SER A 107 -51.16 25.69 44.12
N LEU A 108 -51.08 26.71 43.24
CA LEU A 108 -50.85 26.53 41.79
C LEU A 108 -49.37 26.64 41.42
N VAL A 109 -48.63 27.56 42.07
CA VAL A 109 -47.20 27.80 41.80
C VAL A 109 -46.34 26.61 42.21
N ILE A 110 -46.66 25.96 43.34
CA ILE A 110 -45.92 24.77 43.83
C ILE A 110 -46.12 23.56 42.90
N LYS A 111 -47.31 23.39 42.30
CA LYS A 111 -47.56 22.33 41.31
C LYS A 111 -46.82 22.59 40.00
N GLN A 112 -46.79 23.83 39.52
CA GLN A 112 -46.06 24.21 38.30
C GLN A 112 -44.54 24.06 38.46
N GLN A 113 -43.98 24.45 39.60
CA GLN A 113 -42.55 24.25 39.88
C GLN A 113 -42.15 22.77 39.96
N LYS A 114 -43.02 21.91 40.52
CA LYS A 114 -42.77 20.47 40.60
C LYS A 114 -42.87 19.76 39.25
N GLU A 115 -43.75 20.24 38.36
CA GLU A 115 -43.86 19.72 36.99
C GLU A 115 -42.68 20.20 36.11
N ALA A 116 -42.23 21.45 36.27
CA ALA A 116 -41.06 21.97 35.58
C ALA A 116 -39.78 21.20 35.96
N LYS A 117 -39.59 20.89 37.25
CA LYS A 117 -38.47 20.08 37.73
C LYS A 117 -38.50 18.64 37.17
N ARG A 118 -39.68 18.00 37.12
CA ARG A 118 -39.84 16.67 36.48
C ARG A 118 -39.53 16.68 34.99
N LYS A 119 -39.85 17.75 34.25
CA LYS A 119 -39.52 17.88 32.82
C LYS A 119 -38.03 18.12 32.60
N ALA A 120 -37.39 18.91 33.46
CA ALA A 120 -35.94 19.12 33.43
C ALA A 120 -35.17 17.81 33.72
N ASP A 121 -35.54 17.08 34.78
CA ASP A 121 -34.91 15.80 35.14
C ASP A 121 -35.10 14.74 34.02
N ALA A 122 -36.26 14.74 33.34
CA ALA A 122 -36.51 13.85 32.21
C ALA A 122 -35.67 14.22 30.97
N ALA A 123 -35.48 15.52 30.69
CA ALA A 123 -34.65 16.00 29.60
C ALA A 123 -33.16 15.70 29.85
N GLU A 124 -32.68 15.87 31.07
CA GLU A 124 -31.30 15.55 31.46
C GLU A 124 -31.03 14.05 31.35
N LYS A 125 -31.97 13.21 31.80
CA LYS A 125 -31.84 11.75 31.69
C LYS A 125 -31.86 11.27 30.24
N ALA A 126 -32.64 11.92 29.37
CA ALA A 126 -32.63 11.65 27.93
C ALA A 126 -31.33 12.10 27.25
N ALA A 127 -30.80 13.27 27.62
CA ALA A 127 -29.51 13.77 27.10
C ALA A 127 -28.34 12.87 27.51
N LYS A 128 -28.33 12.37 28.76
CA LYS A 128 -27.30 11.44 29.25
C LYS A 128 -27.38 10.08 28.56
N ALA A 129 -28.59 9.55 28.33
CA ALA A 129 -28.78 8.30 27.60
C ALA A 129 -28.34 8.39 26.13
N GLU A 130 -28.57 9.54 25.49
CA GLU A 130 -28.10 9.81 24.13
C GLU A 130 -26.56 9.93 24.06
N ALA A 131 -25.95 10.65 25.00
CA ALA A 131 -24.51 10.78 25.10
C ALA A 131 -23.81 9.43 25.33
N ASP A 132 -24.36 8.58 26.20
CA ASP A 132 -23.85 7.23 26.47
C ASP A 132 -23.98 6.32 25.24
N ARG A 133 -25.05 6.46 24.44
CA ARG A 133 -25.21 5.71 23.19
C ARG A 133 -24.15 6.11 22.16
N VAL A 134 -23.97 7.42 21.96
CA VAL A 134 -22.97 7.96 21.02
C VAL A 134 -21.54 7.60 21.43
N ALA A 135 -21.24 7.61 22.74
CA ALA A 135 -19.94 7.21 23.26
C ALA A 135 -19.64 5.73 22.98
N ARG A 136 -20.63 4.85 23.19
CA ARG A 136 -20.48 3.40 22.97
C ARG A 136 -20.32 3.07 21.49
N GLU A 137 -21.12 3.68 20.61
CA GLU A 137 -20.99 3.54 19.15
C GLU A 137 -19.61 3.99 18.65
N LYS A 138 -19.08 5.10 19.19
CA LYS A 138 -17.73 5.59 18.83
C LYS A 138 -16.62 4.63 19.31
N GLN A 139 -16.81 3.96 20.44
CA GLN A 139 -15.84 2.99 20.96
C GLN A 139 -15.86 1.69 20.15
N GLU A 140 -17.04 1.18 19.81
CA GLU A 140 -17.20 0.02 18.93
C GLU A 140 -16.62 0.28 17.53
N ALA A 141 -16.83 1.47 16.98
CA ALA A 141 -16.23 1.88 15.69
C ALA A 141 -14.69 1.92 15.74
N LYS A 142 -14.11 2.44 16.83
CA LYS A 142 -12.65 2.47 17.04
C LYS A 142 -12.07 1.06 17.19
N GLU A 143 -12.73 0.19 17.95
CA GLU A 143 -12.28 -1.19 18.15
C GLU A 143 -12.35 -1.99 16.85
N LYS A 144 -13.41 -1.81 16.07
CA LYS A 144 -13.54 -2.43 14.73
C LYS A 144 -12.44 -1.93 13.78
N ALA A 145 -12.16 -0.62 13.78
CA ALA A 145 -11.08 -0.04 12.97
C ALA A 145 -9.69 -0.57 13.39
N GLN A 146 -9.42 -0.72 14.69
CA GLN A 146 -8.18 -1.31 15.18
C GLN A 146 -8.04 -2.78 14.78
N LYS A 147 -9.09 -3.59 14.98
CA LYS A 147 -9.11 -4.99 14.56
C LYS A 147 -8.86 -5.15 13.05
N GLU A 148 -9.43 -4.26 12.24
CA GLU A 148 -9.20 -4.26 10.79
C GLU A 148 -7.76 -3.86 10.43
N GLN A 149 -7.18 -2.86 11.10
CA GLN A 149 -5.79 -2.48 10.91
C GLN A 149 -4.82 -3.59 11.34
N ASP A 150 -5.09 -4.26 12.45
CA ASP A 150 -4.27 -5.36 12.93
C ASP A 150 -4.38 -6.59 12.02
N ALA A 151 -5.58 -6.88 11.50
CA ALA A 151 -5.77 -7.92 10.49
C ALA A 151 -5.03 -7.59 9.19
N LYS A 152 -5.06 -6.34 8.73
CA LYS A 152 -4.29 -5.85 7.57
C LYS A 152 -2.78 -5.97 7.79
N LYS A 153 -2.27 -5.58 8.96
CA LYS A 153 -0.86 -5.74 9.33
C LYS A 153 -0.44 -7.21 9.35
N ARG A 154 -1.26 -8.10 9.92
CA ARG A 154 -1.00 -9.55 9.93
C ARG A 154 -1.01 -10.14 8.53
N LYS A 155 -1.97 -9.78 7.67
CA LYS A 155 -2.04 -10.22 6.28
C LYS A 155 -0.83 -9.73 5.48
N LEU A 156 -0.37 -8.50 5.73
CA LEU A 156 0.83 -7.94 5.10
C LEU A 156 2.12 -8.66 5.56
N ASP A 157 2.25 -8.92 6.86
CA ASP A 157 3.37 -9.67 7.44
C ASP A 157 3.41 -11.10 6.89
N GLU A 158 2.24 -11.75 6.78
CA GLU A 158 2.08 -13.06 6.16
C GLU A 158 2.49 -13.06 4.68
N MET A 159 2.11 -12.02 3.93
CA MET A 159 2.47 -11.87 2.52
C MET A 159 3.97 -11.66 2.32
N MET A 160 4.64 -10.95 3.24
CA MET A 160 6.08 -10.70 3.20
C MET A 160 6.94 -11.82 3.82
N GLY A 161 6.37 -13.01 4.06
CA GLY A 161 7.11 -14.17 4.53
C GLY A 161 7.28 -14.27 6.05
N GLY A 162 6.59 -13.43 6.83
CA GLY A 162 6.60 -13.40 8.30
C GLY A 162 7.88 -12.76 8.86
N LEU A 163 7.97 -11.44 8.79
CA LEU A 163 9.17 -10.67 9.16
C LEU A 163 9.54 -10.78 10.65
N ASN A 164 8.58 -11.08 11.51
CA ASN A 164 8.75 -10.95 12.95
C ASN A 164 8.65 -12.26 13.74
N LYS A 165 8.05 -13.31 13.15
CA LYS A 165 7.88 -14.67 13.70
C LYS A 165 7.09 -15.50 12.70
N SER A 166 7.79 -16.25 11.87
CA SER A 166 7.18 -17.21 10.96
C SER A 166 7.30 -18.62 11.54
N ASP A 167 6.18 -19.26 11.84
CA ASP A 167 6.07 -20.69 12.21
C ASP A 167 6.14 -21.60 10.97
N GLY A 168 6.96 -21.19 9.99
CA GLY A 168 7.08 -21.87 8.73
C GLY A 168 7.81 -23.20 8.84
N SER A 169 7.37 -24.22 8.09
CA SER A 169 8.04 -25.53 8.04
C SER A 169 9.24 -25.57 7.09
N ALA A 170 9.45 -24.52 6.28
CA ALA A 170 10.58 -24.47 5.37
C ALA A 170 11.87 -24.11 6.13
N SER A 171 12.84 -25.01 6.08
CA SER A 171 14.22 -24.75 6.53
C SER A 171 15.05 -24.36 5.31
N GLY A 172 15.43 -23.09 5.22
CA GLY A 172 16.22 -22.53 4.12
C GLY A 172 15.89 -21.06 3.85
N GLY A 173 16.63 -20.42 2.96
CA GLY A 173 16.45 -19.04 2.50
C GLY A 173 17.52 -18.68 1.46
N GLU A 174 17.66 -17.40 1.13
CA GLU A 174 18.76 -16.91 0.29
C GLU A 174 19.85 -16.28 1.16
N GLY A 175 21.09 -16.75 1.02
CA GLY A 175 22.21 -16.17 1.76
C GLY A 175 23.41 -17.10 1.84
N ASN A 176 24.52 -16.53 2.30
CA ASN A 176 25.82 -17.19 2.38
C ASN A 176 26.21 -17.61 3.81
N ASP A 177 25.29 -17.52 4.78
CA ASP A 177 25.52 -17.92 6.17
C ASP A 177 24.97 -19.33 6.44
N ASN A 178 25.12 -19.79 7.69
CA ASN A 178 24.66 -21.11 8.15
C ASN A 178 23.36 -21.05 8.97
N LYS A 179 22.71 -19.88 9.04
CA LYS A 179 21.43 -19.68 9.76
C LYS A 179 20.29 -19.50 8.76
N SER A 180 19.12 -20.04 9.07
CA SER A 180 17.92 -19.87 8.27
C SER A 180 17.49 -18.40 8.21
N GLY A 181 17.05 -17.95 7.04
CA GLY A 181 16.68 -16.56 6.78
C GLY A 181 17.00 -16.14 5.34
N ASP A 182 16.49 -14.98 4.94
CA ASP A 182 16.79 -14.35 3.65
C ASP A 182 17.68 -13.13 3.90
N LYS A 183 18.97 -13.27 3.58
CA LYS A 183 19.97 -12.21 3.76
C LYS A 183 20.08 -11.37 2.50
N GLY A 184 19.73 -10.10 2.62
CA GLY A 184 20.05 -9.10 1.60
C GLY A 184 21.55 -8.84 1.52
N ASN A 185 22.05 -8.47 0.34
CA ASN A 185 23.43 -8.00 0.19
C ASN A 185 23.44 -6.46 0.20
N PRO A 186 24.01 -5.80 1.24
CA PRO A 186 24.13 -4.33 1.28
C PRO A 186 24.93 -3.75 0.11
N ASN A 187 25.83 -4.55 -0.48
CA ASN A 187 26.61 -4.21 -1.67
C ASN A 187 25.98 -4.76 -2.96
N GLY A 188 24.65 -4.94 -2.98
CA GLY A 188 23.92 -5.41 -4.15
C GLY A 188 24.28 -4.61 -5.39
N ASN A 189 24.74 -5.30 -6.44
CA ASN A 189 25.15 -4.64 -7.67
C ASN A 189 23.96 -4.60 -8.65
N PRO A 190 23.39 -3.41 -8.94
CA PRO A 190 22.26 -3.28 -9.86
C PRO A 190 22.61 -3.66 -11.31
N TYR A 191 23.91 -3.80 -11.61
CA TYR A 191 24.45 -4.19 -12.92
C TYR A 191 24.88 -5.66 -12.98
N ALA A 192 24.71 -6.45 -11.90
CA ALA A 192 25.10 -7.86 -11.88
C ALA A 192 24.32 -8.68 -12.91
N THR A 193 25.02 -9.45 -13.75
CA THR A 193 24.38 -10.27 -14.79
C THR A 193 23.85 -11.58 -14.20
N SER A 194 22.58 -11.89 -14.47
CA SER A 194 22.03 -13.21 -14.18
C SER A 194 22.06 -14.07 -15.43
N TYR A 195 22.84 -15.16 -15.41
CA TYR A 195 22.96 -16.07 -16.56
C TYR A 195 21.79 -17.07 -16.66
N TYR A 196 21.16 -17.40 -15.52
CA TYR A 196 20.06 -18.38 -15.40
C TYR A 196 18.98 -18.01 -14.37
N GLY A 197 19.00 -16.80 -13.80
CA GLY A 197 17.95 -16.40 -12.87
C GLY A 197 16.72 -15.95 -13.64
N SER A 198 15.55 -16.43 -13.21
CA SER A 198 14.33 -15.66 -13.38
C SER A 198 14.61 -14.24 -12.89
N PRO A 199 14.19 -13.20 -13.65
CA PRO A 199 14.40 -11.84 -13.21
C PRO A 199 13.84 -11.69 -11.79
N GLY A 200 14.67 -11.21 -10.87
CA GLY A 200 14.12 -10.54 -9.70
C GLY A 200 13.24 -9.41 -10.21
N SER A 201 12.08 -9.21 -9.62
CA SER A 201 11.06 -8.23 -10.02
C SER A 201 11.49 -6.76 -9.86
N GLY A 202 12.75 -6.50 -9.51
CA GLY A 202 13.36 -5.19 -9.69
C GLY A 202 13.35 -4.78 -11.16
N SER A 203 13.48 -3.48 -11.44
CA SER A 203 13.51 -2.91 -12.78
C SER A 203 14.82 -3.24 -13.55
N GLY A 204 15.33 -4.46 -13.41
CA GLY A 204 16.42 -5.04 -14.19
C GLY A 204 15.82 -6.15 -15.06
N GLY A 205 15.71 -5.87 -16.35
CA GLY A 205 14.96 -6.68 -17.31
C GLY A 205 15.24 -8.18 -17.25
N GLY A 206 14.25 -8.96 -17.71
CA GLY A 206 14.35 -10.41 -17.93
C GLY A 206 15.70 -10.80 -18.50
N GLY A 207 16.25 -11.96 -18.11
CA GLY A 207 17.68 -12.36 -18.18
C GLY A 207 18.48 -12.13 -19.48
N TYR A 208 17.89 -11.54 -20.51
CA TYR A 208 18.53 -10.93 -21.66
C TYR A 208 18.37 -9.40 -21.66
N GLY A 209 19.47 -8.69 -21.48
CA GLY A 209 19.55 -7.24 -21.61
C GLY A 209 20.82 -6.69 -20.96
N LEU A 210 20.81 -5.41 -20.63
CA LEU A 210 21.83 -4.77 -19.82
C LEU A 210 21.19 -4.34 -18.48
N ASN A 211 21.53 -5.01 -17.38
CA ASN A 211 20.87 -4.75 -16.09
C ASN A 211 21.09 -3.30 -15.62
N GLY A 212 20.06 -2.66 -15.05
CA GLY A 212 20.13 -1.26 -14.64
C GLY A 212 20.17 -0.23 -15.79
N ARG A 213 20.14 -0.66 -17.07
CA ARG A 213 20.14 0.25 -18.22
C ARG A 213 19.10 -0.14 -19.27
N SER A 214 18.39 0.85 -19.79
CA SER A 214 17.44 0.65 -20.89
C SER A 214 18.11 0.82 -22.25
N LEU A 215 17.56 0.13 -23.24
CA LEU A 215 17.97 0.27 -24.64
C LEU A 215 17.56 1.66 -25.15
N ALA A 216 18.50 2.40 -25.75
CA ALA A 216 18.27 3.71 -26.33
C ALA A 216 17.95 3.63 -27.82
N GLY A 217 18.58 2.68 -28.53
CA GLY A 217 18.33 2.43 -29.94
C GLY A 217 18.84 1.05 -30.35
N SER A 218 18.19 0.46 -31.33
CA SER A 218 18.60 -0.81 -31.92
C SER A 218 18.50 -0.76 -33.44
N SER A 219 19.36 -1.55 -34.07
CA SER A 219 19.31 -1.82 -35.49
C SER A 219 19.54 -3.32 -35.68
N SER A 220 18.86 -3.90 -36.67
CA SER A 220 19.00 -5.31 -37.02
C SER A 220 19.63 -5.46 -38.39
N VAL A 221 20.54 -6.42 -38.50
CA VAL A 221 21.17 -6.83 -39.75
C VAL A 221 20.45 -8.08 -40.23
N LYS A 222 19.94 -8.05 -41.46
CA LYS A 222 19.29 -9.21 -42.08
C LYS A 222 20.32 -10.30 -42.36
N GLN A 223 19.89 -11.54 -42.21
CA GLN A 223 20.62 -12.73 -42.61
C GLN A 223 20.41 -12.99 -44.10
N ASP A 224 21.48 -13.36 -44.80
CA ASP A 224 21.47 -13.67 -46.24
C ASP A 224 21.35 -15.19 -46.50
N CYS A 225 20.79 -15.94 -45.56
CA CYS A 225 20.70 -17.39 -45.60
C CYS A 225 19.30 -17.90 -45.26
N ASN A 226 18.96 -19.07 -45.78
CA ASN A 226 17.70 -19.76 -45.53
C ASN A 226 17.74 -20.58 -44.23
N GLU A 227 18.18 -19.96 -43.14
CA GLU A 227 18.15 -20.57 -41.82
C GLU A 227 17.40 -19.70 -40.81
N GLU A 228 16.77 -20.36 -39.84
CA GLU A 228 16.10 -19.73 -38.71
C GLU A 228 16.64 -20.24 -37.39
N GLY A 229 16.36 -19.47 -36.34
CA GLY A 229 16.77 -19.83 -35.00
C GLY A 229 17.03 -18.61 -34.11
N ARG A 230 17.26 -18.89 -32.84
CA ARG A 230 17.63 -17.92 -31.82
C ARG A 230 19.14 -17.91 -31.64
N VAL A 231 19.76 -16.74 -31.73
CA VAL A 231 21.17 -16.52 -31.37
C VAL A 231 21.23 -15.58 -30.18
N VAL A 232 21.88 -16.03 -29.10
CA VAL A 232 22.17 -15.20 -27.93
C VAL A 232 23.57 -14.65 -28.06
N VAL A 233 23.71 -13.34 -27.89
CA VAL A 233 24.96 -12.61 -28.03
C VAL A 233 25.33 -12.00 -26.68
N LYS A 234 26.49 -12.36 -26.14
CA LYS A 234 27.05 -11.69 -24.97
C LYS A 234 27.66 -10.37 -25.42
N ILE A 235 27.21 -9.27 -24.83
CA ILE A 235 27.71 -7.92 -25.12
C ILE A 235 28.48 -7.34 -23.93
N ILE A 236 29.44 -6.48 -24.23
CA ILE A 236 30.12 -5.63 -23.25
C ILE A 236 29.87 -4.18 -23.64
N VAL A 237 29.39 -3.36 -22.71
CA VAL A 237 28.93 -1.99 -22.95
C VAL A 237 29.72 -1.01 -22.09
N ASP A 238 30.15 0.11 -22.67
CA ASP A 238 30.83 1.21 -21.96
C ASP A 238 29.83 2.08 -21.15
N ARG A 239 30.34 3.03 -20.37
CA ARG A 239 29.51 3.99 -19.61
C ARG A 239 28.61 4.87 -20.49
N ASN A 240 29.04 5.13 -21.71
CA ASN A 240 28.29 5.94 -22.69
C ASN A 240 27.16 5.14 -23.36
N GLY A 241 27.03 3.85 -23.05
CA GLY A 241 26.00 2.98 -23.60
C GLY A 241 26.35 2.36 -24.95
N ARG A 242 27.60 2.43 -25.40
CA ARG A 242 28.04 1.82 -26.67
C ARG A 242 28.55 0.40 -26.43
N VAL A 243 28.17 -0.52 -27.32
CA VAL A 243 28.63 -1.90 -27.28
C VAL A 243 30.08 -1.97 -27.82
N ILE A 244 31.03 -2.27 -26.93
CA ILE A 244 32.46 -2.37 -27.25
C ILE A 244 32.89 -3.77 -27.69
N SER A 245 32.12 -4.80 -27.30
CA SER A 245 32.36 -6.19 -27.70
C SER A 245 31.04 -6.94 -27.79
N ALA A 246 30.95 -7.85 -28.76
CA ALA A 246 29.81 -8.74 -28.95
C ALA A 246 30.34 -10.14 -29.31
N THR A 247 29.89 -11.16 -28.58
CA THR A 247 30.27 -12.55 -28.79
C THR A 247 29.01 -13.38 -28.98
N PRO A 248 28.70 -13.82 -30.22
CA PRO A 248 27.50 -14.61 -30.51
C PRO A 248 27.68 -16.06 -30.05
N GLY A 249 26.59 -16.83 -30.01
CA GLY A 249 26.61 -18.28 -29.79
C GLY A 249 26.86 -18.70 -28.34
N VAL A 250 26.58 -17.82 -27.39
CA VAL A 250 26.60 -18.20 -25.97
C VAL A 250 25.39 -19.06 -25.61
N LYS A 251 25.37 -19.60 -24.40
CA LYS A 251 24.32 -20.53 -23.94
C LYS A 251 22.92 -19.88 -24.08
N GLY A 252 21.96 -20.67 -24.57
CA GLY A 252 20.63 -20.19 -24.97
C GLY A 252 20.46 -19.97 -26.49
N THR A 253 21.56 -20.03 -27.24
CA THR A 253 21.54 -20.09 -28.72
C THR A 253 21.02 -21.45 -29.19
N THR A 254 20.06 -21.46 -30.12
CA THR A 254 19.47 -22.69 -30.68
C THR A 254 20.11 -23.09 -32.01
N ASN A 255 20.67 -22.15 -32.77
CA ASN A 255 21.37 -22.40 -34.02
C ASN A 255 22.70 -21.63 -34.05
N THR A 256 23.81 -22.34 -34.24
CA THR A 256 25.17 -21.80 -34.22
C THR A 256 25.76 -21.61 -35.62
N ASN A 257 24.95 -21.69 -36.68
CA ASN A 257 25.44 -21.51 -38.04
C ASN A 257 26.09 -20.13 -38.22
N PRO A 258 27.30 -20.04 -38.80
CA PRO A 258 27.97 -18.78 -39.10
C PRO A 258 27.11 -17.73 -39.81
N CYS A 259 26.16 -18.15 -40.65
CA CYS A 259 25.27 -17.25 -41.39
C CYS A 259 24.30 -16.48 -40.49
N LEU A 260 23.95 -17.01 -39.30
CA LEU A 260 23.13 -16.33 -38.29
C LEU A 260 24.02 -15.61 -37.26
N MET A 261 25.17 -16.19 -36.94
CA MET A 261 26.09 -15.68 -35.92
C MET A 261 26.66 -14.31 -36.29
N LYS A 262 27.09 -14.12 -37.55
CA LYS A 262 27.68 -12.87 -38.01
C LYS A 262 26.66 -11.71 -38.05
N PRO A 263 25.46 -11.87 -38.62
CA PRO A 263 24.41 -10.85 -38.51
C PRO A 263 23.98 -10.58 -37.07
N ALA A 264 23.96 -11.60 -36.20
CA ALA A 264 23.63 -11.41 -34.79
C ALA A 264 24.67 -10.56 -34.06
N GLU A 265 25.97 -10.80 -34.30
CA GLU A 265 27.05 -10.00 -33.75
C GLU A 265 26.94 -8.55 -34.19
N LEU A 266 26.73 -8.29 -35.48
CA LEU A 266 26.59 -6.95 -36.03
C LEU A 266 25.35 -6.24 -35.48
N THR A 267 24.22 -6.95 -35.41
CA THR A 267 22.99 -6.48 -34.78
C THR A 267 23.26 -6.06 -33.34
N ALA A 268 23.89 -6.91 -32.55
CA ALA A 268 24.21 -6.62 -31.15
C ALA A 268 25.19 -5.44 -31.01
N LYS A 269 26.20 -5.31 -31.88
CA LYS A 269 27.12 -4.15 -31.91
C LYS A 269 26.42 -2.84 -32.27
N ALA A 270 25.37 -2.89 -33.07
CA ALA A 270 24.59 -1.71 -33.46
C ALA A 270 23.63 -1.23 -32.35
N HIS A 271 23.40 -2.02 -31.30
CA HIS A 271 22.57 -1.59 -30.18
C HIS A 271 23.29 -0.50 -29.38
N THR A 272 22.52 0.53 -29.01
CA THR A 272 22.96 1.62 -28.15
C THR A 272 22.08 1.64 -26.91
N TRP A 273 22.69 1.72 -25.74
CA TRP A 273 22.06 1.76 -24.43
C TRP A 273 22.06 3.18 -23.89
N LYS A 274 21.18 3.49 -22.94
CA LYS A 274 21.23 4.79 -22.27
C LYS A 274 22.55 4.92 -21.48
N PRO A 275 23.23 6.09 -21.57
CA PRO A 275 24.43 6.33 -20.80
C PRO A 275 24.11 6.37 -19.30
N ASP A 276 25.04 5.89 -18.48
CA ASP A 276 24.92 5.92 -17.02
C ASP A 276 26.30 6.21 -16.39
N PRO A 277 26.47 7.39 -15.74
CA PRO A 277 27.71 7.75 -15.07
C PRO A 277 28.10 6.81 -13.91
N ASN A 278 27.12 6.18 -13.26
CA ASN A 278 27.31 5.30 -12.10
C ASN A 278 27.63 3.85 -12.50
N ALA A 279 27.47 3.50 -13.78
CA ALA A 279 27.77 2.17 -14.27
C ALA A 279 29.27 1.83 -14.19
N PRO A 280 29.63 0.54 -14.11
CA PRO A 280 31.02 0.11 -14.25
C PRO A 280 31.57 0.50 -15.64
N ASN A 281 32.90 0.65 -15.74
CA ASN A 281 33.58 1.00 -17.00
C ASN A 281 33.23 0.05 -18.14
N GLN A 282 33.02 -1.22 -17.80
CA GLN A 282 32.55 -2.26 -18.71
C GLN A 282 31.44 -3.02 -18.01
N GLN A 283 30.28 -3.09 -18.64
CA GLN A 283 29.17 -3.89 -18.15
C GLN A 283 28.88 -5.01 -19.13
N VAL A 284 28.70 -6.22 -18.60
CA VAL A 284 28.29 -7.38 -19.39
C VAL A 284 26.77 -7.40 -19.49
N GLY A 285 26.25 -7.77 -20.67
CA GLY A 285 24.83 -7.98 -20.92
C GLY A 285 24.63 -9.06 -21.98
N PHE A 286 23.37 -9.35 -22.29
CA PHE A 286 23.00 -10.34 -23.30
C PHE A 286 21.93 -9.79 -24.24
N VAL A 287 22.09 -9.99 -25.54
CA VAL A 287 21.11 -9.60 -26.56
C VAL A 287 20.63 -10.87 -27.24
N VAL A 288 19.32 -10.99 -27.44
CA VAL A 288 18.72 -12.11 -28.17
C VAL A 288 18.32 -11.62 -29.55
N VAL A 289 18.84 -12.28 -30.57
CA VAL A 289 18.44 -12.07 -31.96
C VAL A 289 17.70 -13.31 -32.43
N ASN A 290 16.44 -13.14 -32.81
CA ASN A 290 15.62 -14.23 -33.36
C ASN A 290 15.55 -14.06 -34.88
N PHE A 291 16.09 -15.01 -35.61
CA PHE A 291 16.00 -15.08 -37.06
C PHE A 291 14.80 -15.93 -37.45
N LYS A 292 13.99 -15.41 -38.36
CA LYS A 292 12.84 -16.09 -38.95
C LYS A 292 12.94 -15.99 -40.46
N LEU A 293 12.54 -17.04 -41.16
CA LEU A 293 12.31 -16.98 -42.58
C LEU A 293 11.06 -16.14 -42.82
N SER A 294 11.14 -15.23 -43.80
CA SER A 294 9.99 -14.45 -44.24
C SER A 294 9.36 -15.25 -45.37
N ASP A 295 8.08 -15.60 -45.24
CA ASP A 295 7.29 -16.20 -46.33
C ASP A 295 7.10 -15.21 -47.49
#